data_AF-A0A7K0VH79-F1
#
_entry.id   AF-A0A7K0VH79-F1
#
_cell.length_a   1.000
_cell.length_b   1.000
_cell.length_c   1.000
_cell.angle_alpha   90.00
_cell.angle_beta   90.00
_cell.angle_gamma   90.00
#
_symmetry.space_group_name_H-M   'P 1'
#
loop_
_entity.id
_entity.type
_entity.pdbx_description
1 polymer ?
#
loop_
_entity_poly.entity_id
_entity_poly.type
_entity_poly.pdbx_seq_one_letter_code
_entity_poly.pdbx_strand_id
1 'polypeptide(L)'
;MLRAYFTEGLNISDPDVLVACATEVGFDAGEVRAFLDSDAGHGEVMEDLAQAAAVGITAVPTFVFNGQWSVPGAQDIDVFERVLERLLAKEAAQLTDGQVCVDDVCDV
;
A
#
# COMPACT_ATOMS: atom_id res chain seq x y z
N MET A 1 12.29 9.79 -4.05
CA MET A 1 13.00 8.50 -4.15
C MET A 1 12.87 7.83 -5.53
N LEU A 2 11.69 7.36 -5.99
CA LEU A 2 11.60 6.65 -7.29
C LEU A 2 12.11 7.48 -8.48
N ARG A 3 11.81 8.79 -8.50
CA ARG A 3 12.37 9.74 -9.49
C ARG A 3 13.91 9.77 -9.44
N ALA A 4 14.48 9.84 -8.24
CA ALA A 4 15.93 9.86 -8.03
C ALA A 4 16.60 8.60 -8.60
N TYR A 5 15.98 7.43 -8.42
CA TYR A 5 16.52 6.17 -8.94
C TYR A 5 16.29 5.99 -10.44
N PHE A 6 15.03 6.06 -10.90
CA PHE A 6 14.65 5.69 -12.26
C PHE A 6 14.83 6.80 -13.31
N THR A 7 14.85 8.07 -12.89
CA THR A 7 14.96 9.21 -13.83
C THR A 7 16.31 9.91 -13.71
N GLU A 8 16.82 10.10 -12.50
CA GLU A 8 18.01 10.92 -12.25
C GLU A 8 19.30 10.10 -12.10
N GLY A 9 19.20 8.77 -11.95
CA GLY A 9 20.36 7.88 -11.83
C GLY A 9 21.15 8.03 -10.54
N LEU A 10 20.53 8.57 -9.49
CA LEU A 10 21.16 8.76 -8.18
C LEU A 10 21.22 7.44 -7.40
N ASN A 11 22.26 7.30 -6.57
CA ASN A 11 22.42 6.15 -5.70
C ASN A 11 21.49 6.25 -4.48
N ILE A 12 20.38 5.51 -4.49
CA ILE A 12 19.43 5.48 -3.36
C ILE A 12 19.91 4.65 -2.16
N SER A 13 21.08 3.99 -2.25
CA SER A 13 21.74 3.39 -1.08
C SER A 13 22.62 4.39 -0.31
N ASP A 14 22.75 5.62 -0.81
CA ASP A 14 23.45 6.70 -0.11
C ASP A 14 22.47 7.44 0.83
N PRO A 15 22.73 7.48 2.16
CA PRO A 15 21.91 8.21 3.10
C PRO A 15 21.73 9.69 2.77
N ASP A 16 22.72 10.35 2.14
CA ASP A 16 22.60 11.77 1.77
C ASP A 16 21.55 11.98 0.67
N VAL A 17 21.46 11.05 -0.29
CA VAL A 17 20.43 11.08 -1.35
C VAL A 17 19.05 10.85 -0.76
N LEU A 18 18.92 9.96 0.22
CA LEU A 18 17.65 9.69 0.90
C LEU A 18 17.20 10.88 1.76
N VAL A 19 18.11 11.51 2.51
CA VAL A 19 17.83 12.74 3.27
C VAL A 19 17.35 13.85 2.33
N ALA A 20 18.04 14.09 1.21
CA ALA A 20 17.63 15.08 0.22
C ALA A 20 16.22 14.79 -0.34
N CYS A 21 15.94 13.53 -0.71
CA CYS A 21 14.62 13.10 -1.16
C CYS A 21 13.52 13.33 -0.11
N ALA A 22 13.80 13.09 1.16
CA ALA A 22 12.83 13.25 2.25
C ALA A 22 12.57 14.73 2.56
N THR A 23 13.61 15.57 2.55
CA THR A 23 13.46 17.02 2.76
C THR A 23 12.66 17.68 1.63
N GLU A 24 12.78 17.21 0.38
CA GLU A 24 11.96 17.70 -0.74
C GLU A 24 10.44 17.53 -0.52
N VAL A 25 10.04 16.51 0.24
CA VAL A 25 8.62 16.25 0.56
C VAL A 25 8.22 16.77 1.94
N GLY A 26 9.09 17.51 2.62
CA GLY A 26 8.78 18.28 3.84
C GLY A 26 9.26 17.69 5.17
N PHE A 27 10.06 16.61 5.17
CA PHE A 27 10.62 16.07 6.41
C PHE A 27 11.85 16.86 6.89
N ASP A 28 12.05 16.88 8.21
CA ASP A 28 13.27 17.45 8.80
C ASP A 28 14.50 16.58 8.49
N ALA A 29 15.58 17.21 8.04
CA ALA A 29 16.79 16.51 7.63
C ALA A 29 17.51 15.80 8.80
N GLY A 30 17.48 16.40 9.99
CA GLY A 30 18.12 15.83 11.19
C GLY A 30 17.37 14.60 11.70
N GLU A 31 16.03 14.67 11.73
CA GLU A 31 15.17 13.54 12.09
C GLU A 31 15.31 12.37 11.12
N VAL A 32 15.30 12.64 9.81
CA VAL A 32 15.49 11.61 8.79
C VAL A 32 16.87 10.98 8.90
N ARG A 33 17.92 11.78 9.12
CA ARG A 33 19.29 11.25 9.32
C ARG A 33 19.36 10.35 10.55
N ALA A 34 18.81 10.80 11.67
CA ALA A 34 18.78 10.01 12.89
C ALA A 34 17.99 8.69 12.71
N PHE A 35 16.90 8.71 11.94
CA PHE A 35 16.15 7.50 11.58
C PHE A 35 16.99 6.54 10.74
N LEU A 36 17.63 7.04 9.67
CA LEU A 36 18.48 6.23 8.77
C LEU A 36 19.74 5.66 9.44
N ASP A 37 20.27 6.36 10.46
CA ASP A 37 21.41 5.91 11.26
C ASP A 37 21.01 4.90 12.37
N SER A 38 19.71 4.57 12.47
CA SER A 38 19.15 3.65 13.47
C SER A 38 18.52 2.41 12.82
N ASP A 39 18.12 1.44 13.64
CA ASP A 39 17.35 0.27 13.19
C ASP A 39 15.82 0.54 13.14
N ALA A 40 15.39 1.79 13.32
CA ALA A 40 13.97 2.14 13.25
C ALA A 40 13.39 1.80 11.86
N GLY A 41 12.18 1.23 11.85
CA GLY A 41 11.52 0.75 10.64
C GLY A 41 12.02 -0.61 10.12
N HIS A 42 13.14 -1.16 10.61
CA HIS A 42 13.60 -2.49 10.17
C HIS A 42 12.56 -3.58 10.46
N GLY A 43 12.00 -3.59 11.67
CA GLY A 43 10.97 -4.56 12.06
C GLY A 43 9.72 -4.46 11.19
N GLU A 44 9.26 -3.25 10.90
CA GLU A 44 8.09 -2.97 10.05
C GLU A 44 8.31 -3.48 8.62
N VAL A 45 9.48 -3.19 8.03
CA VAL A 45 9.82 -3.69 6.68
C VAL A 45 9.87 -5.23 6.64
N MET A 46 10.40 -5.86 7.68
CA MET A 46 10.45 -7.33 7.76
C MET A 46 9.05 -7.94 7.94
N GLU A 47 8.17 -7.29 8.69
CA GLU A 47 6.77 -7.68 8.86
C GLU A 47 6.00 -7.56 7.54
N ASP A 48 6.15 -6.46 6.80
CA ASP A 48 5.53 -6.26 5.49
C ASP A 48 5.96 -7.34 4.49
N LEU A 49 7.25 -7.68 4.46
CA LEU A 49 7.78 -8.76 3.60
C LEU A 49 7.20 -10.13 3.99
N ALA A 50 7.10 -10.41 5.30
CA ALA A 50 6.52 -11.64 5.80
C ALA A 50 5.03 -11.75 5.46
N GLN A 51 4.28 -10.64 5.61
CA GLN A 51 2.87 -10.57 5.26
C GLN A 51 2.67 -10.81 3.76
N ALA A 52 3.46 -10.15 2.89
CA ALA A 52 3.40 -10.33 1.45
C ALA A 52 3.67 -11.79 1.05
N ALA A 53 4.69 -12.43 1.65
CA ALA A 53 4.99 -13.83 1.42
C ALA A 53 3.85 -14.76 1.89
N ALA A 54 3.23 -14.48 3.05
CA ALA A 54 2.14 -15.28 3.59
C ALA A 54 0.88 -15.28 2.70
N VAL A 55 0.64 -14.20 1.95
CA VAL A 55 -0.45 -14.11 0.96
C VAL A 55 -0.02 -14.52 -0.45
N GLY A 56 1.18 -15.10 -0.60
CA GLY A 56 1.67 -15.67 -1.86
C GLY A 56 2.19 -14.66 -2.89
N ILE A 57 2.48 -13.41 -2.48
CA ILE A 57 3.06 -12.41 -3.38
C ILE A 57 4.54 -12.74 -3.59
N THR A 58 4.93 -12.90 -4.85
CA THR A 58 6.30 -13.28 -5.27
C THR A 58 6.97 -12.27 -6.20
N ALA A 59 6.23 -11.25 -6.65
CA ALA A 59 6.73 -10.22 -7.56
C ALA A 59 6.05 -8.87 -7.30
N VAL A 60 6.78 -7.80 -7.63
CA VAL A 60 6.29 -6.42 -7.55
C VAL A 60 6.19 -5.78 -8.94
N PRO A 61 5.24 -4.84 -9.15
CA PRO A 61 4.19 -4.45 -8.21
C PRO A 61 3.08 -5.51 -8.14
N THR A 62 2.48 -5.70 -6.97
CA THR A 62 1.23 -6.45 -6.79
C THR A 62 0.31 -5.62 -5.92
N PHE A 63 -0.91 -5.37 -6.38
CA PHE A 63 -1.91 -4.59 -5.66
C PHE A 63 -2.92 -5.53 -5.01
N VAL A 64 -3.25 -5.30 -3.73
CA VAL A 64 -4.25 -6.08 -3.00
C VAL A 64 -5.40 -5.17 -2.60
N PHE A 65 -6.62 -5.53 -3.01
CA PHE A 65 -7.85 -4.81 -2.72
C PHE A 65 -8.70 -5.56 -1.70
N ASN A 66 -9.08 -4.88 -0.62
CA ASN A 66 -9.86 -5.40 0.51
C ASN A 66 -9.37 -6.76 1.06
N GLY A 67 -8.06 -7.06 0.94
CA GLY A 67 -7.48 -8.34 1.35
C GLY A 67 -8.00 -9.57 0.59
N GLN A 68 -8.81 -9.38 -0.46
CA GLN A 68 -9.53 -10.45 -1.15
C GLN A 68 -9.14 -10.59 -2.61
N TRP A 69 -8.71 -9.50 -3.26
CA TRP A 69 -8.41 -9.46 -4.68
C TRP A 69 -6.98 -8.98 -4.90
N SER A 70 -6.15 -9.78 -5.55
CA SER A 70 -4.80 -9.38 -5.94
C SER A 70 -4.71 -9.16 -7.44
N VAL A 71 -4.05 -8.08 -7.84
CA VAL A 71 -3.77 -7.72 -9.22
C VAL A 71 -2.25 -7.64 -9.38
N PRO A 72 -1.61 -8.68 -9.95
CA PRO A 72 -0.16 -8.69 -10.15
C PRO A 72 0.24 -7.87 -11.39
N GLY A 73 1.37 -7.18 -11.28
CA GLY A 73 1.99 -6.42 -12.35
C GLY A 73 1.48 -4.99 -12.51
N ALA A 74 2.19 -4.23 -13.34
CA ALA A 74 1.78 -2.89 -13.76
C ALA A 74 0.70 -3.01 -14.84
N GLN A 75 -0.55 -3.11 -14.41
CA GLN A 75 -1.71 -3.20 -15.31
C GLN A 75 -2.12 -1.83 -15.85
N ASP A 76 -2.93 -1.84 -16.91
CA ASP A 76 -3.53 -0.63 -17.47
C ASP A 76 -4.57 -0.02 -16.51
N ILE A 77 -4.78 1.30 -16.64
CA ILE A 77 -5.72 2.06 -15.81
C ILE A 77 -7.12 1.43 -15.83
N ASP A 78 -7.59 1.02 -17.01
CA ASP A 78 -8.91 0.43 -17.22
C ASP A 78 -9.12 -0.85 -16.39
N VAL A 79 -8.03 -1.60 -16.11
CA VAL A 79 -8.09 -2.79 -15.26
C VAL A 79 -8.38 -2.38 -13.82
N PHE A 80 -7.70 -1.35 -13.33
CA PHE A 80 -7.92 -0.82 -11.97
C PHE A 80 -9.33 -0.24 -11.82
N GLU A 81 -9.81 0.53 -12.80
CA GLU A 81 -11.17 1.08 -12.80
C GLU A 81 -12.22 -0.04 -12.64
N ARG A 82 -12.15 -1.07 -13.47
CA ARG A 82 -13.09 -2.21 -13.40
C ARG A 82 -13.02 -2.97 -12.07
N VAL A 83 -11.82 -3.11 -11.50
CA VAL A 83 -11.65 -3.76 -10.19
C VAL A 83 -12.34 -2.94 -9.11
N LEU A 84 -12.12 -1.63 -9.08
CA LEU A 84 -12.74 -0.73 -8.11
C LEU A 84 -14.27 -0.69 -8.26
N GLU A 85 -14.80 -0.56 -9.48
CA GLU A 85 -16.24 -0.61 -9.75
C GLU A 85 -16.87 -1.91 -9.25
N ARG A 86 -16.21 -3.04 -9.48
CA ARG A 86 -16.71 -4.35 -9.04
C ARG A 86 -16.70 -4.50 -7.52
N LEU A 87 -15.71 -3.93 -6.84
CA LEU A 87 -15.64 -3.95 -5.38
C LEU A 87 -16.75 -3.09 -4.76
N LEU A 88 -16.97 -1.89 -5.29
CA LEU A 88 -18.05 -1.00 -4.85
C LEU A 88 -19.44 -1.64 -5.07
N ALA A 89 -19.66 -2.28 -6.22
CA ALA A 89 -20.91 -2.99 -6.49
C ALA A 89 -21.13 -4.17 -5.53
N LYS A 90 -20.05 -4.90 -5.18
CA LYS A 90 -20.11 -6.01 -4.22
C LYS A 90 -20.45 -5.51 -2.82
N GLU A 91 -19.83 -4.43 -2.36
CA GLU A 91 -20.14 -3.82 -1.05
C GLU A 91 -21.59 -3.35 -1.01
N ALA A 92 -22.06 -2.63 -2.03
CA ALA A 92 -23.45 -2.18 -2.12
C ALA A 92 -24.46 -3.34 -2.07
N ALA A 93 -24.18 -4.46 -2.74
CA ALA A 93 -25.02 -5.65 -2.70
C ALA A 93 -25.02 -6.33 -1.31
N GLN A 94 -23.88 -6.34 -0.60
CA GLN A 94 -23.76 -6.88 0.75
C GLN A 94 -24.52 -6.04 1.78
N LEU A 95 -24.59 -4.72 1.59
CA LEU A 95 -25.42 -3.81 2.39
C LEU A 95 -26.93 -4.05 2.20
N THR A 96 -27.36 -4.60 1.06
CA THR A 96 -28.78 -4.95 0.81
C THR A 96 -29.16 -6.36 1.27
N ASP A 97 -28.19 -7.26 1.44
CA ASP A 97 -28.41 -8.66 1.85
C ASP A 97 -28.25 -8.87 3.37
N GLY A 98 -27.62 -7.91 4.06
CA GLY A 98 -27.68 -7.83 5.52
C GLY A 98 -28.98 -7.18 5.96
N GLN A 99 -29.92 -7.95 6.52
CA GLN A 99 -30.93 -7.40 7.42
C GLN A 99 -30.21 -6.59 8.50
N VAL A 100 -30.19 -5.26 8.35
CA VAL A 100 -29.89 -4.37 9.45
C VAL A 100 -31.14 -4.36 10.31
N CYS A 101 -31.12 -5.12 11.40
CA CYS A 101 -32.10 -4.96 12.46
C CYS A 101 -31.84 -3.60 13.11
N VAL A 102 -32.54 -2.56 12.63
CA VAL A 102 -32.69 -1.32 13.37
C VAL A 102 -33.94 -1.50 14.24
N ASP A 103 -33.76 -1.40 15.55
CA ASP A 103 -34.79 -1.44 16.60
C ASP A 103 -35.37 -2.80 17.02
N ASP A 104 -34.57 -3.88 17.09
CA ASP A 104 -34.92 -5.15 17.78
C ASP A 104 -36.24 -5.82 17.36
N VAL A 105 -36.79 -5.43 16.20
CA VAL A 105 -37.98 -6.05 15.59
C VAL A 105 -37.56 -6.71 14.29
N CYS A 106 -37.44 -8.04 14.35
CA CYS A 106 -37.40 -8.89 13.17
C CYS A 106 -38.84 -9.22 12.79
N ASP A 107 -39.30 -8.79 11.61
CA ASP A 107 -40.52 -9.37 11.01
C ASP A 107 -40.25 -10.84 10.63
N VAL A 108 -41.18 -11.70 11.03
CA VAL A 108 -41.13 -13.19 10.98
C VAL A 108 -41.17 -13.74 9.56
#